data_AF-M2NDM2-F1
#
_entry.id   AF-M2NDM2-F1
#
_cell.length_a   1.000
_cell.length_b   1.000
_cell.length_c   1.000
_cell.angle_alpha   90.00
_cell.angle_beta   90.00
_cell.angle_gamma   90.00
#
_symmetry.space_group_name_H-M   'P 1'
#
loop_
_entity.id
_entity.type
_entity.pdbx_description
1 polymer ?
#
loop_
_entity_poly.entity_id
_entity_poly.type
_entity_poly.pdbx_seq_one_letter_code
_entity_poly.pdbx_strand_id
1 'polypeptide(L)'
;METFNLMVWIFFMGAVFFLSFFAIKKINQNKRKKRENEAKILEFRLENEILTSEKFDKLKIEELYQAVVFSVMKKEDDDEDFFDHLTRGEKVVYGIYQLNSSISSTTGLRSFFLSPASEQFGHEIDTYFDELGAVQIADLLRSAKKFNDVLESGNQSDEEIGEYATYNFSDYTHEYVTLIAGTNFDEKLNLYIKNNKEMFVVKGE
;
A
#
# COMPACT_ATOMS: atom_id res chain seq x y z
N MET A 1 -34.95 43.23 -27.64
CA MET A 1 -34.59 42.31 -26.52
C MET A 1 -34.27 40.90 -27.02
N GLU A 2 -35.00 40.34 -27.99
CA GLU A 2 -34.75 38.97 -28.49
C GLU A 2 -33.38 38.76 -29.16
N THR A 3 -32.90 39.71 -29.98
CA THR A 3 -31.62 39.58 -30.69
C THR A 3 -30.40 39.58 -29.76
N PHE A 4 -30.44 40.39 -28.69
CA PHE A 4 -29.41 40.42 -27.66
C PHE A 4 -29.34 39.09 -26.89
N ASN A 5 -30.51 38.52 -26.55
CA ASN A 5 -30.59 37.24 -25.85
C ASN A 5 -30.04 36.10 -26.71
N LEU A 6 -30.38 36.08 -28.01
CA LEU A 6 -29.92 35.07 -28.96
C LEU A 6 -28.39 35.13 -29.17
N MET A 7 -27.79 36.33 -29.18
CA MET A 7 -26.34 36.51 -29.28
C MET A 7 -25.60 36.01 -28.03
N VAL A 8 -26.15 36.22 -26.83
CA VAL A 8 -25.61 35.67 -25.57
C VAL A 8 -25.64 34.15 -25.56
N TRP A 9 -26.72 33.53 -26.02
CA TRP A 9 -26.82 32.06 -26.11
C TRP A 9 -25.84 31.45 -27.11
N ILE A 10 -25.58 32.10 -28.25
CA ILE A 10 -24.57 31.65 -29.21
C ILE A 10 -23.17 31.71 -28.58
N PHE A 11 -22.84 32.80 -27.89
CA PHE A 11 -21.54 32.94 -27.23
C PHE A 11 -21.36 31.94 -26.08
N PHE A 12 -22.43 31.71 -25.29
CA PHE A 12 -22.46 30.71 -24.24
C PHE A 12 -22.26 29.29 -24.79
N MET A 13 -22.98 28.90 -25.84
CA MET A 13 -22.80 27.59 -26.47
C MET A 13 -21.39 27.43 -27.05
N GLY A 14 -20.84 28.47 -27.68
CA GLY A 14 -19.45 28.48 -28.14
C GLY A 14 -18.45 28.23 -27.01
N ALA A 15 -18.65 28.89 -25.86
CA ALA A 15 -17.81 28.67 -24.67
C ALA A 15 -17.97 27.26 -24.10
N VAL A 16 -19.19 26.71 -24.03
CA VAL A 16 -19.45 25.34 -23.58
C VAL A 16 -18.78 24.31 -24.50
N PHE A 17 -18.89 24.46 -25.82
CA PHE A 17 -18.20 23.58 -26.77
C PHE A 17 -16.68 23.65 -26.64
N PHE A 18 -16.13 24.86 -26.49
CA PHE A 18 -14.70 25.06 -26.30
C PHE A 18 -14.18 24.40 -25.00
N LEU A 19 -14.88 24.60 -23.87
CA LEU A 19 -14.55 23.98 -22.59
C LEU A 19 -14.69 22.45 -22.66
N SER A 20 -15.75 21.94 -23.28
CA SER A 20 -15.98 20.51 -23.46
C SER A 20 -14.88 19.84 -24.28
N PHE A 21 -14.46 20.49 -25.38
CA PHE A 21 -13.34 20.00 -26.21
C PHE A 21 -12.04 19.91 -25.41
N PHE A 22 -11.71 20.95 -24.63
CA PHE A 22 -10.49 20.96 -23.82
C PHE A 22 -10.54 19.92 -22.68
N ALA A 23 -11.70 19.75 -22.03
CA ALA A 23 -11.93 18.74 -21.01
C ALA A 23 -11.74 17.32 -21.59
N ILE A 24 -12.35 17.00 -22.73
CA ILE A 24 -12.21 15.71 -23.41
C ILE A 24 -10.73 15.45 -23.77
N LYS A 25 -10.04 16.45 -24.31
CA LYS A 25 -8.61 16.34 -24.64
C LYS A 25 -7.76 16.02 -23.41
N LYS A 26 -7.99 16.72 -22.29
CA LYS A 26 -7.29 16.51 -21.02
C LYS A 26 -7.58 15.11 -20.44
N ILE A 27 -8.83 14.66 -20.47
CA ILE A 27 -9.22 13.31 -20.05
C ILE A 27 -8.50 12.25 -20.87
N ASN A 28 -8.46 12.40 -22.21
CA ASN A 28 -7.79 11.45 -23.08
C ASN A 28 -6.27 11.41 -22.87
N GLN A 29 -5.63 12.55 -22.61
CA GLN A 29 -4.21 12.60 -22.24
C GLN A 29 -3.95 11.88 -20.91
N ASN A 30 -4.78 12.13 -19.89
CA ASN A 30 -4.66 11.44 -18.60
C ASN A 30 -4.87 9.93 -18.74
N LYS A 31 -5.85 9.49 -19.56
CA LYS A 31 -6.07 8.07 -19.86
C LYS A 31 -4.89 7.42 -20.59
N ARG A 32 -4.21 8.15 -21.50
CA ARG A 32 -2.99 7.65 -22.16
C ARG A 32 -1.85 7.48 -21.18
N LYS A 33 -1.55 8.51 -20.38
CA LYS A 33 -0.53 8.46 -19.33
C LYS A 33 -0.78 7.34 -18.31
N LYS A 34 -2.05 7.16 -17.90
CA LYS A 34 -2.44 6.07 -17.00
C LYS A 34 -2.11 4.71 -17.60
N ARG A 35 -2.50 4.46 -18.85
CA ARG A 35 -2.20 3.21 -19.56
C ARG A 35 -0.70 2.97 -19.75
N GLU A 36 0.05 4.02 -20.08
CA GLU A 36 1.52 3.93 -20.21
C GLU A 36 2.18 3.58 -18.88
N ASN A 37 1.71 4.15 -17.77
CA ASN A 37 2.22 3.82 -16.44
C ASN A 37 1.83 2.40 -16.02
N GLU A 38 0.58 1.99 -16.26
CA GLU A 38 0.12 0.61 -15.99
C GLU A 38 0.94 -0.41 -16.80
N ALA A 39 1.23 -0.13 -18.07
CA ALA A 39 2.05 -0.99 -18.91
C ALA A 39 3.48 -1.12 -18.37
N LYS A 40 4.10 -0.02 -17.92
CA LYS A 40 5.44 -0.04 -17.31
C LYS A 40 5.48 -0.82 -16.00
N ILE A 41 4.45 -0.67 -15.15
CA ILE A 41 4.34 -1.43 -13.91
C ILE A 41 4.17 -2.92 -14.21
N LEU A 42 3.35 -3.26 -15.21
CA LEU A 42 3.14 -4.64 -15.63
C LEU A 42 4.42 -5.26 -16.22
N GLU A 43 5.13 -4.53 -17.09
CA GLU A 43 6.42 -4.95 -17.64
C GLU A 43 7.43 -5.22 -16.51
N PHE A 44 7.55 -4.28 -15.57
CA PHE A 44 8.42 -4.45 -14.40
C PHE A 44 7.98 -5.62 -13.51
N ARG A 45 6.68 -5.86 -13.34
CA ARG A 45 6.16 -7.04 -12.63
C ARG A 45 6.64 -8.33 -13.29
N LEU A 46 6.36 -8.48 -14.59
CA LEU A 46 6.71 -9.67 -15.36
C LEU A 46 8.23 -9.94 -15.36
N GLU A 47 9.05 -8.89 -15.42
CA GLU A 47 10.51 -9.02 -15.35
C GLU A 47 11.01 -9.50 -13.98
N ASN A 48 10.29 -9.17 -12.90
CA ASN A 48 10.72 -9.38 -11.51
C ASN A 48 9.90 -10.43 -10.74
N GLU A 49 9.07 -11.24 -11.41
CA GLU A 49 8.31 -12.34 -10.77
C GLU A 49 9.24 -13.35 -10.07
N ILE A 50 10.41 -13.60 -10.66
CA ILE A 50 11.46 -14.44 -10.09
C ILE A 50 12.70 -13.59 -9.91
N LEU A 51 13.04 -13.31 -8.65
CA LEU A 51 14.25 -12.59 -8.26
C LEU A 51 15.44 -13.55 -8.18
N THR A 52 16.30 -13.49 -9.19
CA THR A 52 17.62 -14.13 -9.13
C THR A 52 18.63 -13.17 -8.53
N SER A 53 19.74 -13.71 -8.03
CA SER A 53 20.86 -12.91 -7.52
C SER A 53 21.35 -11.85 -8.52
N GLU A 54 21.41 -12.20 -9.80
CA GLU A 54 21.84 -11.29 -10.88
C GLU A 54 20.83 -10.17 -11.14
N LYS A 55 19.52 -10.48 -11.15
CA LYS A 55 18.47 -9.46 -11.33
C LYS A 55 18.49 -8.48 -10.17
N PHE A 56 18.56 -8.99 -8.95
CA PHE A 56 18.60 -8.18 -7.74
C PHE A 56 19.74 -7.17 -7.75
N ASP A 57 20.95 -7.57 -8.19
CA ASP A 57 22.11 -6.67 -8.24
C ASP A 57 22.00 -5.55 -9.30
N LYS A 58 21.15 -5.73 -10.31
CA LYS A 58 20.91 -4.73 -11.36
C LYS A 58 19.85 -3.70 -10.99
N LEU A 59 18.98 -4.02 -10.03
CA LEU A 59 17.91 -3.13 -9.58
C LEU A 59 18.47 -1.94 -8.83
N LYS A 60 17.85 -0.77 -9.02
CA LYS A 60 18.13 0.38 -8.16
C LYS A 60 17.53 0.15 -6.79
N ILE A 61 18.06 0.84 -5.79
CA ILE A 61 17.61 0.68 -4.41
C ILE A 61 16.12 0.99 -4.26
N GLU A 62 15.59 1.97 -5.00
CA GLU A 62 14.18 2.37 -4.96
C GLU A 62 13.26 1.37 -5.66
N GLU A 63 13.81 0.49 -6.50
CA GLU A 63 13.08 -0.53 -7.26
C GLU A 63 12.98 -1.85 -6.47
N LEU A 64 13.80 -2.04 -5.43
CA LEU A 64 13.91 -3.29 -4.67
C LEU A 64 12.60 -3.68 -3.97
N TYR A 65 11.97 -2.76 -3.24
CA TYR A 65 10.69 -3.03 -2.57
C TYR A 65 9.63 -3.58 -3.53
N GLN A 66 9.43 -2.88 -4.66
CA GLN A 66 8.41 -3.27 -5.62
C GLN A 66 8.73 -4.62 -6.28
N ALA A 67 10.00 -4.89 -6.55
CA ALA A 67 10.44 -6.14 -7.14
C ALA A 67 10.20 -7.34 -6.18
N VAL A 68 10.49 -7.18 -4.89
CA VAL A 68 10.21 -8.20 -3.87
C VAL A 68 8.71 -8.46 -3.76
N VAL A 69 7.89 -7.41 -3.69
CA VAL A 69 6.42 -7.54 -3.65
C VAL A 69 5.92 -8.36 -4.85
N PHE A 70 6.40 -8.07 -6.05
CA PHE A 70 6.00 -8.82 -7.24
C PHE A 70 6.45 -10.27 -7.24
N SER A 71 7.61 -10.56 -6.68
CA SER A 71 8.05 -11.94 -6.53
C SER A 71 7.19 -12.71 -5.52
N VAL A 72 6.78 -12.08 -4.42
CA VAL A 72 5.87 -12.70 -3.43
C VAL A 72 4.46 -12.87 -4.00
N MET A 73 3.93 -11.88 -4.72
CA MET A 73 2.63 -12.00 -5.41
C MET A 73 2.60 -13.18 -6.37
N LYS A 74 3.70 -13.45 -7.08
CA LYS A 74 3.78 -14.62 -7.96
C LYS A 74 3.64 -15.92 -7.17
N LYS A 75 4.22 -16.00 -5.97
CA LYS A 75 4.07 -17.16 -5.09
C LYS A 75 2.63 -17.30 -4.59
N GLU A 76 2.01 -16.20 -4.16
CA GLU A 76 0.59 -16.19 -3.76
C GLU A 76 -0.34 -16.63 -4.89
N ASP A 77 -0.07 -16.21 -6.14
CA ASP A 77 -0.84 -16.63 -7.31
C ASP A 77 -0.65 -18.14 -7.63
N ASP A 78 0.49 -18.74 -7.27
CA ASP A 78 0.87 -20.11 -7.60
C ASP A 78 0.57 -21.13 -6.48
N ASP A 79 0.45 -20.68 -5.24
CA ASP A 79 0.41 -21.52 -4.04
C ASP A 79 -0.55 -20.94 -2.98
N GLU A 80 -1.58 -21.71 -2.62
CA GLU A 80 -2.53 -21.31 -1.56
C GLU A 80 -1.86 -21.20 -0.19
N ASP A 81 -0.82 -22.00 0.07
CA ASP A 81 -0.05 -22.02 1.31
C ASP A 81 1.25 -21.18 1.20
N PHE A 82 1.30 -20.20 0.26
CA PHE A 82 2.50 -19.43 -0.05
C PHE A 82 3.17 -18.83 1.20
N PHE A 83 2.38 -18.42 2.19
CA PHE A 83 2.87 -17.80 3.43
C PHE A 83 3.84 -18.72 4.19
N ASP A 84 3.61 -20.02 4.21
CA ASP A 84 4.49 -20.98 4.89
C ASP A 84 5.82 -21.15 4.16
N HIS A 85 5.85 -20.86 2.85
CA HIS A 85 7.04 -20.91 2.01
C HIS A 85 7.78 -19.58 1.89
N LEU A 86 7.27 -18.49 2.49
CA LEU A 86 7.96 -17.21 2.51
C LEU A 86 9.13 -17.21 3.49
N THR A 87 10.25 -16.61 3.08
CA THR A 87 11.34 -16.30 4.00
C THR A 87 10.92 -15.24 5.03
N ARG A 88 11.69 -15.08 6.12
CA ARG A 88 11.42 -14.01 7.09
C ARG A 88 11.40 -12.62 6.44
N GLY A 89 12.37 -12.35 5.57
CA GLY A 89 12.44 -11.09 4.83
C GLY A 89 11.21 -10.85 3.95
N GLU A 90 10.75 -11.88 3.23
CA GLU A 90 9.55 -11.80 2.40
C GLU A 90 8.28 -11.54 3.23
N LYS A 91 8.14 -12.19 4.39
CA LYS A 91 7.02 -11.95 5.32
C LYS A 91 6.98 -10.49 5.80
N VAL A 92 8.14 -9.94 6.17
CA VAL A 92 8.27 -8.53 6.59
C VAL A 92 7.83 -7.60 5.47
N VAL A 93 8.42 -7.73 4.28
CA VAL A 93 8.15 -6.82 3.16
C VAL A 93 6.70 -6.94 2.69
N TYR A 94 6.20 -8.17 2.55
CA TYR A 94 4.85 -8.40 2.04
C TYR A 94 3.76 -8.05 3.06
N GLY A 95 3.99 -8.30 4.36
CA GLY A 95 3.09 -7.84 5.42
C GLY A 95 2.93 -6.32 5.44
N ILE A 96 4.04 -5.59 5.27
CA ILE A 96 4.03 -4.12 5.14
C ILE A 96 3.28 -3.68 3.88
N TYR A 97 3.47 -4.40 2.77
CA TYR A 97 2.73 -4.14 1.53
C TYR A 97 1.21 -4.32 1.72
N GLN A 98 0.77 -5.41 2.37
CA GLN A 98 -0.64 -5.67 2.65
C GLN A 98 -1.26 -4.60 3.57
N LEU A 99 -0.51 -4.17 4.59
CA LEU A 99 -0.90 -3.06 5.46
C LEU A 99 -1.08 -1.77 4.67
N ASN A 100 -0.06 -1.35 3.91
CA ASN A 100 -0.10 -0.13 3.11
C ASN A 100 -1.23 -0.12 2.08
N SER A 101 -1.51 -1.27 1.47
CA SER A 101 -2.61 -1.44 0.53
C SER A 101 -3.97 -1.27 1.22
N SER A 102 -4.08 -1.67 2.48
CA SER A 102 -5.29 -1.54 3.29
C SER A 102 -5.57 -0.10 3.74
N ILE A 103 -4.54 0.73 3.95
CA ILE A 103 -4.69 2.13 4.41
C ILE A 103 -5.55 2.98 3.46
N SER A 104 -5.51 2.71 2.16
CA SER A 104 -6.27 3.48 1.16
C SER A 104 -7.76 3.15 1.13
N SER A 105 -8.20 2.17 1.92
CA SER A 105 -9.60 1.77 2.01
C SER A 105 -10.43 2.73 2.90
N THR A 106 -11.76 2.61 2.85
CA THR A 106 -12.67 3.45 3.63
C THR A 106 -12.54 3.29 5.14
N THR A 107 -12.09 2.12 5.61
CA THR A 107 -11.90 1.79 7.03
C THR A 107 -10.45 1.89 7.49
N GLY A 108 -9.56 2.37 6.61
CA GLY A 108 -8.16 2.65 6.92
C GLY A 108 -7.41 1.44 7.47
N LEU A 109 -6.66 1.65 8.54
CA LEU A 109 -5.88 0.62 9.23
C LEU A 109 -6.72 -0.58 9.68
N ARG A 110 -8.00 -0.37 10.03
CA ARG A 110 -8.87 -1.48 10.47
C ARG A 110 -9.05 -2.53 9.37
N SER A 111 -9.06 -2.12 8.11
CA SER A 111 -9.26 -3.03 6.98
C SER A 111 -8.20 -4.11 6.91
N PHE A 112 -6.98 -3.81 7.34
CA PHE A 112 -5.90 -4.79 7.41
C PHE A 112 -6.23 -5.93 8.38
N PHE A 113 -6.80 -5.61 9.54
CA PHE A 113 -7.16 -6.62 10.54
C PHE A 113 -8.41 -7.44 10.15
N LEU A 114 -9.29 -6.88 9.33
CA LEU A 114 -10.53 -7.54 8.92
C LEU A 114 -10.41 -8.35 7.61
N SER A 115 -9.34 -8.14 6.85
CA SER A 115 -9.19 -8.72 5.52
C SER A 115 -8.57 -10.12 5.59
N PRO A 116 -9.20 -11.15 4.99
CA PRO A 116 -8.64 -12.50 4.95
C PRO A 116 -7.24 -12.55 4.31
N ALA A 117 -6.98 -11.72 3.29
CA ALA A 117 -5.69 -11.67 2.60
C ALA A 117 -4.52 -11.20 3.49
N SER A 118 -4.82 -10.54 4.61
CA SER A 118 -3.81 -10.00 5.54
C SER A 118 -3.82 -10.69 6.91
N GLU A 119 -4.74 -11.63 7.14
CA GLU A 119 -4.92 -12.34 8.42
C GLU A 119 -3.60 -12.97 8.91
N GLN A 120 -2.90 -13.67 8.02
CA GLN A 120 -1.64 -14.34 8.31
C GLN A 120 -0.51 -13.39 8.74
N PHE A 121 -0.60 -12.10 8.36
CA PHE A 121 0.38 -11.07 8.72
C PHE A 121 -0.02 -10.30 9.99
N GLY A 122 -1.29 -10.32 10.39
CA GLY A 122 -1.85 -9.47 11.43
C GLY A 122 -1.18 -9.64 12.80
N HIS A 123 -0.83 -10.87 13.16
CA HIS A 123 -0.25 -11.17 14.47
C HIS A 123 1.14 -10.54 14.68
N GLU A 124 1.97 -10.50 13.63
CA GLU A 124 3.37 -10.07 13.70
C GLU A 124 3.64 -8.71 13.05
N ILE A 125 2.60 -8.01 12.59
CA ILE A 125 2.78 -6.76 11.83
C ILE A 125 3.60 -5.73 12.60
N ASP A 126 3.45 -5.59 13.92
CA ASP A 126 4.27 -4.68 14.72
C ASP A 126 5.74 -5.11 14.77
N THR A 127 6.00 -6.42 14.84
CA THR A 127 7.37 -6.97 14.84
C THR A 127 8.08 -6.68 13.51
N TYR A 128 7.36 -6.70 12.39
CA TYR A 128 7.94 -6.37 11.08
C TYR A 128 8.45 -4.92 11.02
N PHE A 129 7.76 -3.98 11.67
CA PHE A 129 8.22 -2.60 11.77
C PHE A 129 9.37 -2.43 12.78
N ASP A 130 9.38 -3.19 13.86
CA ASP A 130 10.49 -3.22 14.82
C ASP A 130 11.80 -3.71 14.16
N GLU A 131 11.72 -4.74 13.31
CA GLU A 131 12.88 -5.26 12.55
C GLU A 131 13.50 -4.21 11.62
N LEU A 132 12.69 -3.27 11.12
CA LEU A 132 13.15 -2.15 10.31
C LEU A 132 13.63 -0.95 11.14
N GLY A 133 13.62 -1.06 12.47
CA GLY A 133 13.92 0.06 13.38
C GLY A 133 12.90 1.19 13.28
N ALA A 134 11.64 0.88 12.95
CA ALA A 134 10.52 1.80 12.89
C ALA A 134 9.67 1.73 14.18
N VAL A 135 10.33 1.87 15.33
CA VAL A 135 9.76 1.63 16.68
C VAL A 135 8.46 2.39 16.94
N GLN A 136 8.38 3.67 16.56
CA GLN A 136 7.16 4.47 16.75
C GLN A 136 5.96 3.90 15.96
N ILE A 137 6.21 3.37 14.77
CA ILE A 137 5.17 2.73 13.96
C ILE A 137 4.79 1.38 14.56
N ALA A 138 5.77 0.61 15.05
CA ALA A 138 5.52 -0.65 15.74
C ALA A 138 4.65 -0.47 16.99
N ASP A 139 4.95 0.53 17.84
CA ASP A 139 4.16 0.84 19.04
C ASP A 139 2.72 1.25 18.69
N LEU A 140 2.56 2.05 17.64
CA LEU A 140 1.24 2.41 17.09
C LEU A 140 0.45 1.16 16.67
N LEU A 141 1.08 0.27 15.90
CA LEU A 141 0.46 -0.96 15.40
C LEU A 141 0.13 -1.93 16.53
N ARG A 142 0.97 -2.02 17.56
CA ARG A 142 0.68 -2.83 18.76
C ARG A 142 -0.55 -2.32 19.50
N SER A 143 -0.72 -1.01 19.57
CA SER A 143 -1.90 -0.37 20.17
C SER A 143 -3.15 -0.59 19.33
N ALA A 144 -3.05 -0.43 18.00
CA ALA A 144 -4.14 -0.69 17.07
C ALA A 144 -4.57 -2.16 17.05
N LYS A 145 -3.61 -3.11 17.15
CA LYS A 145 -3.86 -4.55 17.24
C LYS A 145 -4.66 -4.90 18.50
N LYS A 146 -4.19 -4.43 19.68
CA LYS A 146 -4.93 -4.60 20.94
C LYS A 146 -6.34 -4.02 20.86
N PHE A 147 -6.49 -2.85 20.25
CA PHE A 147 -7.80 -2.25 20.03
C PHE A 147 -8.69 -3.10 19.12
N ASN A 148 -8.14 -3.72 18.07
CA ASN A 148 -8.87 -4.68 17.23
C ASN A 148 -9.34 -5.88 18.05
N ASP A 149 -8.45 -6.49 18.84
CA ASP A 149 -8.74 -7.68 19.65
C ASP A 149 -9.86 -7.41 20.68
N VAL A 150 -9.85 -6.23 21.30
CA VAL A 150 -10.93 -5.78 22.22
C VAL A 150 -12.27 -5.66 21.50
N LEU A 151 -12.28 -5.14 20.27
CA LEU A 151 -13.50 -5.01 19.47
C LEU A 151 -14.05 -6.37 18.98
N GLU A 152 -13.17 -7.31 18.66
CA GLU A 152 -13.56 -8.64 18.17
C GLU A 152 -13.98 -9.59 19.29
N SER A 153 -13.31 -9.53 20.44
CA SER A 153 -13.58 -10.44 21.57
C SER A 153 -14.93 -10.18 22.24
N GLY A 154 -15.53 -9.00 22.09
CA GLY A 154 -16.81 -8.63 22.69
C GLY A 154 -16.83 -8.63 24.24
N ASN A 155 -15.74 -9.03 24.89
CA ASN A 155 -15.52 -8.99 26.33
C ASN A 155 -15.05 -7.59 26.71
N GLN A 156 -16.01 -6.70 26.67
CA GLN A 156 -15.90 -5.33 27.12
C GLN A 156 -15.90 -5.29 28.65
N SER A 157 -14.72 -5.34 29.28
CA SER A 157 -14.63 -4.83 30.65
C SER A 157 -14.69 -3.30 30.61
N ASP A 158 -15.47 -2.68 31.50
CA ASP A 158 -15.64 -1.21 31.52
C ASP A 158 -14.29 -0.45 31.68
N GLU A 159 -13.27 -1.09 32.27
CA GLU A 159 -11.91 -0.56 32.41
C GLU A 159 -11.11 -0.58 31.08
N GLU A 160 -11.15 -1.67 30.32
CA GLU A 160 -10.46 -1.75 29.01
C GLU A 160 -11.14 -0.88 27.95
N ILE A 161 -12.47 -0.74 28.00
CA ILE A 161 -13.17 0.25 27.18
C ILE A 161 -12.70 1.66 27.56
N GLY A 162 -12.52 1.96 28.84
CA GLY A 162 -12.13 3.30 29.31
C GLY A 162 -10.81 3.82 28.73
N GLU A 163 -9.80 2.95 28.58
CA GLU A 163 -8.49 3.33 28.02
C GLU A 163 -8.53 3.55 26.50
N TYR A 164 -9.41 2.83 25.79
CA TYR A 164 -9.51 2.88 24.32
C TYR A 164 -10.75 3.61 23.79
N ALA A 165 -11.70 4.03 24.63
CA ALA A 165 -12.96 4.68 24.25
C ALA A 165 -12.77 5.99 23.49
N THR A 166 -11.61 6.64 23.67
CA THR A 166 -11.26 7.88 22.97
C THR A 166 -10.54 7.65 21.65
N TYR A 167 -10.01 6.44 21.41
CA TYR A 167 -9.25 6.12 20.20
C TYR A 167 -10.13 5.40 19.19
N ASN A 168 -10.14 5.90 17.96
CA ASN A 168 -10.77 5.21 16.84
C ASN A 168 -9.74 4.87 15.75
N PHE A 169 -10.07 3.94 14.85
CA PHE A 169 -9.15 3.54 13.78
C PHE A 169 -8.82 4.66 12.79
N SER A 170 -9.62 5.73 12.71
CA SER A 170 -9.26 6.90 11.89
C SER A 170 -8.04 7.62 12.48
N ASP A 171 -7.94 7.73 13.81
CA ASP A 171 -6.79 8.35 14.48
C ASP A 171 -5.53 7.51 14.24
N TYR A 172 -5.61 6.20 14.45
CA TYR A 172 -4.51 5.27 14.14
C TYR A 172 -4.09 5.33 12.67
N THR A 173 -5.04 5.43 11.75
CA THR A 173 -4.76 5.56 10.31
C THR A 173 -4.04 6.87 10.02
N HIS A 174 -4.50 7.97 10.60
CA HIS A 174 -3.89 9.29 10.40
C HIS A 174 -2.47 9.35 10.95
N GLU A 175 -2.26 8.81 12.15
CA GLU A 175 -0.94 8.75 12.77
C GLU A 175 0.01 7.85 11.97
N TYR A 176 -0.46 6.69 11.50
CA TYR A 176 0.32 5.80 10.65
C TYR A 176 0.80 6.51 9.38
N VAL A 177 -0.11 7.16 8.66
CA VAL A 177 0.23 7.92 7.44
C VAL A 177 1.21 9.05 7.76
N THR A 178 1.02 9.74 8.89
CA THR A 178 1.92 10.82 9.33
C THR A 178 3.32 10.30 9.63
N LEU A 179 3.44 9.16 10.33
CA LEU A 179 4.74 8.56 10.65
C LEU A 179 5.45 8.03 9.40
N ILE A 180 4.73 7.38 8.48
CA ILE A 180 5.32 6.92 7.21
C ILE A 180 5.86 8.11 6.41
N ALA A 181 5.08 9.19 6.28
CA ALA A 181 5.48 10.38 5.52
C ALA A 181 6.55 11.23 6.23
N GLY A 182 6.55 11.25 7.56
CA GLY A 182 7.45 12.04 8.40
C GLY A 182 8.78 11.36 8.72
N THR A 183 8.94 10.09 8.35
CA THR A 183 10.17 9.31 8.57
C THR A 183 10.78 8.86 7.24
N ASN A 184 12.02 8.38 7.28
CA ASN A 184 12.67 7.77 6.12
C ASN A 184 12.31 6.27 5.97
N PHE A 185 11.04 5.92 6.19
CA PHE A 185 10.60 4.52 6.22
C PHE A 185 10.90 3.78 4.92
N ASP A 186 10.61 4.40 3.76
CA ASP A 186 10.88 3.79 2.45
C ASP A 186 12.38 3.51 2.24
N GLU A 187 13.26 4.38 2.75
CA GLU A 187 14.70 4.19 2.71
C GLU A 187 15.13 3.02 3.61
N LYS A 188 14.60 2.98 4.85
CA LYS A 188 14.86 1.87 5.79
C LYS A 188 14.43 0.52 5.21
N LEU A 189 13.26 0.46 4.60
CA LEU A 189 12.72 -0.75 3.98
C LEU A 189 13.60 -1.22 2.81
N ASN A 190 13.98 -0.33 1.90
CA ASN A 190 14.85 -0.70 0.78
C ASN A 190 16.27 -1.07 1.23
N LEU A 191 16.82 -0.41 2.26
CA LEU A 191 18.10 -0.77 2.87
C LEU A 191 18.05 -2.14 3.54
N TYR A 192 16.96 -2.45 4.25
CA TYR A 192 16.73 -3.77 4.82
C TYR A 192 16.73 -4.84 3.72
N ILE A 193 16.00 -4.62 2.62
CA ILE A 193 15.97 -5.55 1.49
C ILE A 193 17.37 -5.75 0.92
N LYS A 194 18.09 -4.65 0.66
CA LYS A 194 19.45 -4.67 0.11
C LYS A 194 20.43 -5.44 1.00
N ASN A 195 20.34 -5.25 2.31
CA ASN A 195 21.27 -5.84 3.28
C ASN A 195 20.99 -7.32 3.58
N ASN A 196 19.78 -7.82 3.27
CA ASN A 196 19.36 -9.20 3.51
C ASN A 196 19.01 -9.91 2.18
N LYS A 197 19.77 -9.62 1.12
CA LYS A 197 19.53 -10.10 -0.26
C LYS A 197 19.19 -11.58 -0.34
N GLU A 198 19.89 -12.42 0.43
CA GLU A 198 19.73 -13.87 0.46
C GLU A 198 18.33 -14.34 0.89
N MET A 199 17.54 -13.49 1.54
CA MET A 199 16.15 -13.78 1.90
C MET A 199 15.18 -13.59 0.73
N PHE A 200 15.58 -12.92 -0.34
CA PHE A 200 14.69 -12.53 -1.43
C PHE A 200 15.03 -13.16 -2.77
N VAL A 201 16.25 -13.70 -2.91
CA VAL A 201 16.71 -14.27 -4.17
C VAL A 201 16.57 -15.79 -4.16
N VAL A 202 16.10 -16.34 -5.29
CA VAL A 202 16.14 -17.78 -5.51
C VAL A 202 17.61 -18.21 -5.56
N LYS A 203 17.97 -19.19 -4.73
CA LYS A 203 19.29 -19.80 -4.78
C LYS A 203 19.41 -20.52 -6.12
N GLY A 204 20.35 -20.08 -6.94
CA GLY A 204 20.67 -20.79 -8.18
C GLY A 204 21.10 -22.22 -7.85
N GLU A 205 20.59 -23.17 -8.63
CA GLU A 205 21.16 -24.53 -8.69
C GLU A 205 22.62 -24.50 -9.14
#